data_AF-A0A3D4TQX7-F1
#
_entry.id   AF-A0A3D4TQX7-F1
#
_cell.length_a   1.000
_cell.length_b   1.000
_cell.length_c   1.000
_cell.angle_alpha   90.00
_cell.angle_beta   90.00
_cell.angle_gamma   90.00
#
_symmetry.space_group_name_H-M   'P 1'
#
loop_
_entity.id
_entity.type
_entity.pdbx_description
1 polymer ?
#
loop_
_entity_poly.entity_id
_entity_poly.type
_entity_poly.pdbx_seq_one_letter_code
_entity_poly.pdbx_strand_id
1 'polypeptide(L)'
;MQLSAFPRPQSPGAPARWQQLWRQALRDPHALLARLQLDPAALGVSEAAMAQFALRVPEGFVARMRKGDAADPLLRQVLPIDEEMRPAPGFSFDAVGDGAAKKATGVIQKYRGRALLVATGSCAITCR
;
A
#
# COMPACT_ATOMS: atom_id res chain seq x y z
N MET A 1 20.40 -6.47 -23.57
CA MET A 1 21.47 -6.09 -22.61
C MET A 1 20.91 -6.24 -21.20
N GLN A 2 20.98 -7.44 -20.64
CA GLN A 2 20.48 -7.73 -19.30
C GLN A 2 21.51 -7.22 -18.28
N LEU A 3 21.21 -6.09 -17.63
CA LEU A 3 21.89 -5.70 -16.40
C LEU A 3 21.46 -6.68 -15.31
N SER A 4 22.11 -7.84 -15.24
CA SER A 4 22.10 -8.67 -14.04
C SER A 4 22.76 -7.86 -12.93
N ALA A 5 21.95 -7.13 -12.18
CA ALA A 5 22.37 -6.47 -10.96
C ALA A 5 22.61 -7.54 -9.90
N PHE A 6 23.79 -8.16 -9.94
CA PHE A 6 24.25 -8.99 -8.85
C PHE A 6 24.16 -8.16 -7.55
N PRO A 7 23.45 -8.65 -6.52
CA PRO A 7 23.32 -7.91 -5.28
C PRO A 7 24.72 -7.76 -4.68
N ARG A 8 25.22 -6.52 -4.61
CA ARG A 8 26.48 -6.23 -3.91
C ARG A 8 26.41 -6.80 -2.49
N PRO A 9 27.49 -7.38 -1.93
CA PRO A 9 27.49 -7.75 -0.51
C PRO A 9 27.18 -6.51 0.35
N GLN A 10 26.35 -6.68 1.38
CA GLN A 10 26.08 -5.62 2.36
C GLN A 10 27.20 -5.62 3.39
N SER A 11 27.75 -4.44 3.72
CA SER A 11 28.74 -4.32 4.80
C SER A 11 28.08 -4.66 6.15
N PRO A 12 28.80 -5.32 7.07
CA PRO A 12 28.32 -5.51 8.44
C PRO A 12 27.94 -4.15 9.06
N GLY A 13 26.72 -4.03 9.56
CA GLY A 13 26.18 -2.79 10.15
C GLY A 13 25.52 -1.81 9.17
N ALA A 14 25.52 -2.09 7.86
CA ALA A 14 24.74 -1.29 6.91
C ALA A 14 23.23 -1.49 7.13
N PRO A 15 22.40 -0.44 7.01
CA PRO A 15 20.95 -0.58 7.12
C PRO A 15 20.42 -1.54 6.05
N ALA A 16 19.40 -2.31 6.42
CA ALA A 16 18.79 -3.28 5.51
C ALA A 16 18.36 -2.59 4.21
N ARG A 17 18.69 -3.22 3.08
CA ARG A 17 18.28 -2.73 1.75
C ARG A 17 16.77 -2.59 1.65
N TRP A 18 16.30 -1.53 1.00
CA TRP A 18 14.86 -1.29 0.83
C TRP A 18 14.16 -2.45 0.11
N GLN A 19 14.82 -3.14 -0.83
CA GLN A 19 14.24 -4.32 -1.49
C GLN A 19 13.99 -5.46 -0.49
N GLN A 20 14.86 -5.60 0.51
CA GLN A 20 14.67 -6.58 1.59
C GLN A 20 13.51 -6.15 2.49
N LEU A 21 13.45 -4.88 2.89
CA LEU A 21 12.34 -4.33 3.68
C LEU A 21 10.99 -4.53 2.97
N TRP A 22 10.94 -4.32 1.65
CA TRP A 22 9.75 -4.52 0.84
C TRP A 22 9.34 -6.00 0.73
N ARG A 23 10.31 -6.91 0.56
CA ARG A 23 10.04 -8.37 0.56
C ARG A 23 9.53 -8.86 1.92
N GLN A 24 10.06 -8.31 3.01
CA GLN A 24 9.73 -8.66 4.39
C GLN A 24 8.53 -7.88 4.96
N ALA A 25 7.90 -7.01 4.16
CA ALA A 25 6.75 -6.23 4.60
C ALA A 25 5.61 -7.15 5.10
N LEU A 26 4.97 -6.75 6.20
CA LEU A 26 3.79 -7.42 6.75
C LEU A 26 2.65 -7.37 5.73
N ARG A 27 1.96 -8.50 5.57
CA ARG A 27 0.85 -8.67 4.62
C ARG A 27 -0.43 -9.18 5.28
N ASP A 28 -0.35 -9.52 6.56
CA ASP A 28 -1.46 -10.01 7.35
C ASP A 28 -1.90 -8.91 8.34
N PRO A 29 -3.14 -8.41 8.24
CA PRO A 29 -3.71 -7.45 9.20
C PRO A 29 -3.69 -7.98 10.63
N HIS A 30 -3.89 -9.28 10.86
CA HIS A 30 -3.89 -9.84 12.21
C HIS A 30 -2.48 -9.78 12.83
N ALA A 31 -1.45 -10.11 12.06
CA ALA A 31 -0.06 -9.93 12.49
C ALA A 31 0.28 -8.45 12.80
N LEU A 32 -0.22 -7.51 11.98
CA LEU A 32 -0.07 -6.06 12.24
C LEU A 32 -0.72 -5.66 13.55
N LEU A 33 -1.98 -6.05 13.78
CA LEU A 33 -2.71 -5.68 14.99
C LEU A 33 -2.15 -6.32 16.25
N ALA A 34 -1.71 -7.59 16.16
CA ALA A 34 -0.99 -8.25 17.25
C ALA A 34 0.29 -7.49 17.63
N ARG A 35 1.04 -7.00 16.64
CA ARG A 35 2.26 -6.18 16.86
C ARG A 35 1.95 -4.85 17.58
N LEU A 36 0.79 -4.29 17.29
CA LEU A 36 0.29 -3.04 17.88
C LEU A 36 -0.50 -3.25 19.17
N GLN A 37 -0.71 -4.50 19.61
CA GLN A 37 -1.50 -4.83 20.81
C GLN A 37 -2.95 -4.35 20.70
N LEU A 38 -3.55 -4.54 19.53
CA LEU A 38 -4.92 -4.17 19.23
C LEU A 38 -5.75 -5.42 18.93
N ASP A 39 -7.02 -5.39 19.36
CA ASP A 39 -7.99 -6.45 19.07
C ASP A 39 -8.55 -6.29 17.64
N PRO A 40 -8.36 -7.26 16.73
CA PRO A 40 -8.95 -7.23 15.39
C PRO A 40 -10.46 -7.10 15.38
N ALA A 41 -11.16 -7.70 16.35
CA ALA A 41 -12.62 -7.67 16.39
C ALA A 41 -13.17 -6.26 16.65
N ALA A 42 -12.42 -5.43 17.38
CA ALA A 42 -12.79 -4.05 17.68
C ALA A 42 -12.58 -3.09 16.50
N LEU A 43 -11.82 -3.49 15.48
CA LEU A 43 -11.38 -2.62 14.37
C LEU A 43 -12.05 -2.94 13.04
N GLY A 44 -12.91 -3.95 12.97
CA GLY A 44 -13.68 -4.28 11.76
C GLY A 44 -12.79 -4.67 10.57
N VAL A 45 -11.77 -5.50 10.82
CA VAL A 45 -10.85 -5.97 9.77
C VAL A 45 -11.62 -6.70 8.68
N SER A 46 -11.42 -6.30 7.42
CA SER A 46 -12.20 -6.80 6.29
C SER A 46 -11.43 -7.73 5.36
N GLU A 47 -11.84 -8.99 5.32
CA GLU A 47 -11.37 -9.96 4.31
C GLU A 47 -11.75 -9.54 2.88
N ALA A 48 -12.93 -8.92 2.72
CA ALA A 48 -13.39 -8.44 1.42
C ALA A 48 -12.52 -7.27 0.91
N ALA A 49 -12.18 -6.30 1.78
CA ALA A 49 -11.28 -5.22 1.40
C ALA A 49 -9.85 -5.75 1.15
N MET A 50 -9.41 -6.75 1.91
CA MET A 50 -8.11 -7.43 1.68
C MET A 50 -8.02 -8.11 0.33
N ALA A 51 -9.10 -8.75 -0.14
CA ALA A 51 -9.15 -9.38 -1.44
C ALA A 51 -9.05 -8.37 -2.59
N GLN A 52 -9.60 -7.16 -2.41
CA GLN A 52 -9.50 -6.08 -3.42
C GLN A 52 -8.14 -5.41 -3.43
N PHE A 53 -7.60 -5.08 -2.24
CA PHE A 53 -6.31 -4.41 -2.11
C PHE A 53 -5.58 -4.93 -0.88
N ALA A 54 -4.66 -5.87 -1.11
CA ALA A 54 -3.95 -6.56 -0.04
C ALA A 54 -3.07 -5.60 0.79
N LEU A 55 -3.02 -5.83 2.09
CA LEU A 55 -2.09 -5.14 2.99
C LEU A 55 -0.62 -5.41 2.57
N ARG A 56 0.17 -4.35 2.57
CA ARG A 56 1.62 -4.40 2.54
C ARG A 56 2.15 -3.23 3.35
N VAL A 57 2.85 -3.51 4.44
CA VAL A 57 3.42 -2.47 5.30
C VAL A 57 4.81 -2.91 5.83
N PRO A 58 5.90 -2.21 5.46
CA PRO A 58 7.23 -2.50 5.99
C PRO A 58 7.33 -2.22 7.50
N GLU A 59 8.16 -2.98 8.22
CA GLU A 59 8.35 -2.82 9.68
C GLU A 59 8.74 -1.38 10.08
N GLY A 60 9.51 -0.68 9.25
CA GLY A 60 9.89 0.72 9.52
C GLY A 60 8.73 1.72 9.49
N PHE A 61 7.62 1.39 8.83
CA PHE A 61 6.38 2.17 8.89
C PHE A 61 5.57 1.80 10.14
N VAL A 62 5.46 0.50 10.45
CA VAL A 62 4.80 0.01 11.67
C VAL A 62 5.46 0.53 12.95
N ALA A 63 6.79 0.62 12.96
CA ALA A 63 7.56 1.13 14.10
C ALA A 63 7.25 2.59 14.48
N ARG A 64 6.57 3.34 13.60
CA ARG A 64 6.15 4.73 13.85
C ARG A 64 4.73 4.82 14.43
N MET A 65 3.98 3.72 14.42
CA MET A 65 2.64 3.65 14.99
C MET A 65 2.70 3.58 16.52
N ARG A 66 1.72 4.19 17.16
CA ARG A 66 1.52 4.08 18.61
C ARG A 66 0.82 2.75 18.92
N LYS A 67 1.47 1.93 19.75
CA LYS A 67 0.86 0.68 20.26
C LYS A 67 -0.34 0.99 21.14
N GLY A 68 -1.39 0.19 21.05
CA GLY A 68 -2.64 0.35 21.77
C GLY A 68 -3.52 1.50 21.27
N ASP A 69 -3.08 2.27 20.25
CA ASP A 69 -3.84 3.38 19.69
C ASP A 69 -4.58 2.94 18.42
N ALA A 70 -5.85 2.57 18.57
CA ALA A 70 -6.75 2.25 17.46
C ALA A 70 -6.96 3.42 16.49
N ALA A 71 -6.74 4.67 16.94
CA ALA A 71 -6.91 5.88 16.14
C ALA A 71 -5.60 6.39 15.53
N ASP A 72 -4.50 5.63 15.64
CA ASP A 72 -3.21 6.02 15.10
C ASP A 72 -3.32 6.37 13.60
N PRO A 73 -2.86 7.57 13.18
CA PRO A 73 -3.08 8.04 11.82
C PRO A 73 -2.32 7.23 10.76
N LEU A 74 -1.25 6.51 11.12
CA LEU A 74 -0.54 5.62 10.20
C LEU A 74 -1.26 4.27 10.09
N LEU A 75 -1.85 3.76 11.17
CA LEU A 75 -2.67 2.55 11.13
C LEU A 75 -3.88 2.75 10.21
N ARG A 76 -4.58 3.89 10.34
CA ARG A 76 -5.74 4.24 9.52
C ARG A 76 -5.45 4.32 8.01
N GLN A 77 -4.20 4.55 7.62
CA GLN A 77 -3.79 4.59 6.21
C GLN A 77 -3.60 3.21 5.58
N VAL A 78 -3.52 2.13 6.39
CA VAL A 78 -3.11 0.81 5.87
C VAL A 78 -4.04 -0.33 6.31
N LEU A 79 -4.78 -0.18 7.41
CA LEU A 79 -5.63 -1.26 7.93
C LEU A 79 -6.88 -1.45 7.04
N PRO A 80 -7.09 -2.64 6.44
CA PRO A 80 -8.33 -2.98 5.75
C PRO A 80 -9.50 -2.99 6.70
N ILE A 81 -10.53 -2.19 6.42
CA ILE A 81 -11.74 -2.15 7.24
C ILE A 81 -13.01 -2.30 6.40
N ASP A 82 -14.08 -2.81 7.02
CA ASP A 82 -15.34 -3.09 6.32
C ASP A 82 -16.00 -1.83 5.75
N GLU A 83 -15.66 -0.66 6.30
CA GLU A 83 -16.15 0.63 5.80
C GLU A 83 -15.75 0.89 4.33
N GLU A 84 -14.60 0.39 3.88
CA GLU A 84 -14.15 0.52 2.48
C GLU A 84 -15.09 -0.17 1.49
N MET A 85 -15.83 -1.18 1.95
CA MET A 85 -16.73 -1.98 1.13
C MET A 85 -18.10 -1.34 0.99
N ARG A 86 -18.38 -0.25 1.71
CA ARG A 86 -19.68 0.43 1.68
C ARG A 86 -19.77 1.32 0.44
N PRO A 87 -20.75 1.09 -0.46
CA PRO A 87 -20.97 1.98 -1.59
C PRO A 87 -21.27 3.40 -1.10
N ALA A 88 -20.54 4.38 -1.61
CA ALA A 88 -20.79 5.79 -1.34
C ALA A 88 -21.56 6.42 -2.51
N PRO A 89 -22.72 7.07 -2.27
CA PRO A 89 -23.45 7.76 -3.33
C PRO A 89 -22.56 8.78 -4.06
N GLY A 90 -22.62 8.77 -5.40
CA GLY A 90 -21.81 9.66 -6.24
C GLY A 90 -20.39 9.18 -6.53
N PHE A 91 -19.93 8.07 -5.94
CA PHE A 91 -18.63 7.48 -6.26
C PHE A 91 -18.73 6.60 -7.50
N SER A 92 -17.65 6.55 -8.28
CA SER A 92 -17.54 5.71 -9.48
C SER A 92 -16.13 5.16 -9.62
N PHE A 93 -15.97 4.12 -10.43
CA PHE A 93 -14.68 3.46 -10.66
C PHE A 93 -13.64 4.34 -11.36
N ASP A 94 -14.07 5.36 -12.12
CA ASP A 94 -13.18 6.28 -12.83
C ASP A 94 -13.54 7.74 -12.54
N ALA A 95 -13.53 8.09 -11.26
CA ALA A 95 -13.94 9.42 -10.78
C ALA A 95 -13.15 10.58 -11.43
N VAL A 96 -11.93 10.32 -11.90
CA VAL A 96 -11.04 11.34 -12.50
C VAL A 96 -10.89 11.22 -14.02
N GLY A 97 -11.63 10.31 -14.65
CA GLY A 97 -11.65 10.09 -16.11
C GLY A 97 -10.33 9.60 -16.70
N ASP A 98 -9.49 8.93 -15.91
CA ASP A 98 -8.19 8.43 -16.35
C ASP A 98 -8.34 7.32 -17.37
N GLY A 99 -9.39 6.49 -17.25
CA GLY A 99 -9.70 5.42 -18.20
C GLY A 99 -10.00 5.97 -19.59
N ALA A 100 -10.88 6.97 -19.68
CA ALA A 100 -11.25 7.63 -20.93
C ALA A 100 -10.09 8.42 -21.56
N ALA A 101 -9.13 8.88 -20.75
CA ALA A 101 -8.00 9.68 -21.20
C ALA A 101 -6.73 8.86 -21.55
N LYS A 102 -6.81 7.53 -21.52
CA LYS A 102 -5.72 6.65 -21.99
C LYS A 102 -5.45 6.88 -23.48
N LYS A 103 -4.17 7.07 -23.83
CA LYS A 103 -3.70 7.22 -25.23
C LYS A 103 -2.87 6.04 -25.72
N ALA A 104 -2.23 5.34 -24.79
CA ALA A 104 -1.47 4.13 -25.02
C ALA A 104 -1.33 3.36 -23.69
N THR A 105 -0.73 2.18 -23.71
CA THR A 105 -0.41 1.41 -22.50
C THR A 105 0.42 2.25 -21.54
N GLY A 106 -0.13 2.50 -20.35
CA GLY A 106 0.52 3.30 -19.30
C GLY A 106 0.53 4.81 -19.53
N VAL A 107 -0.04 5.34 -20.63
CA VAL A 107 -0.03 6.78 -20.93
C VAL A 107 -1.43 7.37 -20.81
N ILE A 108 -1.60 8.34 -19.90
CA ILE A 108 -2.84 9.09 -19.69
C ILE A 108 -2.62 10.56 -20.04
N GLN A 109 -3.44 11.13 -20.92
CA GLN A 109 -3.32 12.52 -21.35
C GLN A 109 -4.68 13.25 -21.30
N LYS A 110 -5.00 13.80 -20.12
CA LYS A 110 -6.21 14.62 -19.90
C LYS A 110 -6.06 16.06 -20.38
N TYR A 111 -4.84 16.57 -20.34
CA TYR A 111 -4.56 17.99 -20.50
C TYR A 111 -3.61 18.22 -21.68
N ARG A 112 -3.77 19.37 -22.33
CA ARG A 112 -2.82 19.83 -23.35
C ARG A 112 -1.45 20.09 -22.71
N GLY A 113 -0.39 19.64 -23.38
CA GLY A 113 1.00 19.94 -23.00
C GLY A 113 1.59 19.07 -21.88
N ARG A 114 0.84 18.10 -21.31
CA ARG A 114 1.37 17.16 -20.32
C ARG A 114 0.65 15.81 -20.36
N ALA A 115 1.36 14.75 -20.00
CA ALA A 115 0.82 13.40 -19.85
C ALA A 115 1.37 12.74 -18.57
N LEU A 116 0.61 11.79 -18.03
CA LEU A 116 1.04 10.90 -16.94
C LEU A 116 1.49 9.57 -17.55
N LEU A 117 2.69 9.12 -17.17
CA LEU A 117 3.21 7.79 -17.50
C LEU A 117 3.19 6.90 -16.25
N VAL A 118 2.35 5.88 -16.26
CA VAL A 118 2.30 4.85 -15.21
C VAL A 118 3.40 3.83 -15.49
N ALA A 119 4.56 4.03 -14.87
CA ALA A 119 5.71 3.14 -15.03
C ALA A 119 5.58 1.82 -14.24
N THR A 120 4.83 1.84 -13.13
CA THR A 120 4.56 0.65 -12.31
C THR A 120 3.26 0.82 -11.53
N GLY A 121 2.54 -0.30 -11.32
CA GLY A 121 1.44 -0.37 -10.36
C GLY A 121 1.89 -0.82 -8.96
N SER A 122 3.19 -0.98 -8.74
CA SER A 122 3.73 -1.46 -7.45
C SER A 122 3.93 -0.32 -6.47
N CYS A 123 3.46 -0.50 -5.23
CA CYS A 123 3.78 0.37 -4.11
C CYS A 123 4.50 -0.40 -2.99
N ALA A 124 5.31 0.34 -2.22
CA ALA A 124 5.98 -0.19 -1.03
C ALA A 124 5.03 -0.35 0.16
N ILE A 125 4.00 0.50 0.21
CA ILE A 125 2.93 0.53 1.21
C ILE A 125 1.60 0.58 0.47
N THR A 126 0.62 -0.24 0.83
CA THR A 126 -0.72 -0.16 0.23
C THR A 126 -1.61 0.78 1.04
N CYS A 127 -1.68 2.04 0.58
CA CYS A 127 -2.46 3.10 1.23
C CYS A 127 -3.95 2.96 0.89
N ARG A 128 -4.81 3.11 1.90
CA ARG A 128 -6.28 3.05 1.80
C ARG A 128 -6.88 4.45 1.85
#